data_AF-A0A8V1A9X4-F1
#
_entry.id   AF-A0A8V1A9X4-F1
#
_cell.length_a   1.000
_cell.length_b   1.000
_cell.length_c   1.000
_cell.angle_alpha   90.00
_cell.angle_beta   90.00
_cell.angle_gamma   90.00
#
_symmetry.space_group_name_H-M   'P 1'
#
loop_
_entity.id
_entity.type
_entity.pdbx_description
1 polymer ?
#
loop_
_entity_poly.entity_id
_entity_poly.type
_entity_poly.pdbx_seq_one_letter_code
_entity_poly.pdbx_strand_id
1 'polypeptide(L)'
;MTSDGPRSLIGCCLVLLCRRRALCCEDVKEKVTALQEGSACCCAASHHFCYTNVHSPCWRDIWTRMQIQVNSDRVIRVTQVGSEEELRELEESKVWNFLSSLLKEKLNSTNIDVDLYSNKTCLKVELLEDGTKYCIVLSRWFDPKLFLVFFLGLLLFFCGDMLSRSQLFFYSAGISIGLLASLLILIYVMSKAMPKKSPVYFLLVGGWSFSLYLLQLVFKNLREICKSYWQYLLGYLLLMGFVSFGVCYRYGPLENERSINLLSWALQLLGLALMYLGIQIRPIALALVVIAVCTKNMDYPLQWVYGVYKRVQSARLGPSPPRLLTEEEYRIQGEVETRKALEELRNYCRSPDFSAWTAVSRIQSPKRFAEFVGGASHLTASEVSFHEQEYGLGGVFLEEQLFEEDEEEDFLHEETARAARGPTTLLTAD
;
A
#
# COMPACT_ATOMS: atom_id res chain seq x y z
N MET A 1 -24.22 9.57 -65.06
CA MET A 1 -22.87 9.44 -64.48
C MET A 1 -23.03 9.57 -62.96
N THR A 2 -23.46 8.49 -62.30
CA THR A 2 -22.62 7.43 -61.70
C THR A 2 -21.82 7.91 -60.49
N SER A 3 -22.30 7.59 -59.28
CA SER A 3 -21.55 6.81 -58.28
C SER A 3 -22.35 6.72 -56.99
N ASP A 4 -23.26 5.75 -56.93
CA ASP A 4 -23.84 5.24 -55.68
C ASP A 4 -23.09 3.95 -55.29
N GLY A 5 -22.61 3.89 -54.04
CA GLY A 5 -22.07 2.69 -53.38
C GLY A 5 -20.97 3.02 -52.34
N PRO A 6 -20.77 2.22 -51.26
CA PRO A 6 -21.60 1.16 -50.71
C PRO A 6 -21.84 1.37 -49.18
N ARG A 7 -23.05 1.79 -48.78
CA ARG A 7 -23.48 1.76 -47.35
C ARG A 7 -24.46 0.62 -47.03
N SER A 8 -24.79 -0.22 -48.01
CA SER A 8 -25.82 -1.27 -47.87
C SER A 8 -25.28 -2.63 -47.37
N LEU A 9 -23.97 -2.91 -47.49
CA LEU A 9 -23.41 -4.23 -47.15
C LEU A 9 -23.25 -4.49 -45.64
N ILE A 10 -23.14 -3.45 -44.81
CA ILE A 10 -22.98 -3.61 -43.35
C ILE A 10 -24.34 -3.91 -42.68
N GLY A 11 -25.45 -3.43 -43.26
CA GLY A 11 -26.81 -3.71 -42.77
C GLY A 11 -27.26 -5.16 -43.00
N CYS A 12 -26.85 -5.79 -44.10
CA CYS A 12 -27.22 -7.18 -44.39
C CYS A 12 -26.43 -8.22 -43.59
N CYS A 13 -25.18 -7.94 -43.19
CA CYS A 13 -24.40 -8.87 -42.35
C CYS A 13 -24.93 -8.95 -40.91
N LEU A 14 -25.54 -7.89 -40.37
CA LEU A 14 -26.14 -7.89 -39.03
C LEU A 14 -27.47 -8.67 -38.98
N VAL A 15 -28.24 -8.69 -40.07
CA VAL A 15 -29.49 -9.48 -40.14
C VAL A 15 -29.20 -10.98 -40.35
N LEU A 16 -28.11 -11.34 -41.02
CA LEU A 16 -27.73 -12.75 -41.24
C LEU A 16 -27.13 -13.44 -40.01
N LEU A 17 -26.64 -12.69 -39.01
CA LEU A 17 -26.14 -13.27 -37.75
C LEU A 17 -27.26 -13.67 -36.78
N CYS A 18 -28.49 -13.17 -36.94
CA CYS A 18 -29.67 -13.64 -36.20
C CYS A 18 -30.23 -14.98 -36.67
N ARG A 19 -29.66 -15.58 -37.75
CA ARG A 19 -30.00 -16.94 -38.18
C ARG A 19 -29.16 -18.03 -37.50
N ARG A 20 -28.53 -17.72 -36.36
CA ARG A 20 -27.96 -18.73 -35.46
C ARG A 20 -29.07 -19.41 -34.67
N ARG A 21 -29.54 -20.55 -35.21
CA ARG A 21 -30.20 -21.66 -34.51
C ARG A 21 -31.09 -21.25 -33.32
N ALA A 22 -32.21 -20.58 -33.61
CA ALA A 22 -33.31 -20.49 -32.65
C ALA A 22 -33.86 -21.91 -32.44
N LEU A 23 -33.67 -22.48 -31.25
CA LEU A 23 -34.37 -23.70 -30.86
C LEU A 23 -35.82 -23.30 -30.58
N CYS A 24 -36.76 -23.75 -31.41
CA CYS A 24 -38.18 -23.69 -31.08
C CYS A 24 -38.45 -24.69 -29.96
N CYS A 25 -38.86 -24.21 -28.78
CA CYS A 25 -39.32 -25.08 -27.70
C CYS A 25 -40.68 -25.68 -28.07
N GLU A 26 -40.72 -27.00 -28.21
CA GLU A 26 -41.97 -27.76 -28.31
C GLU A 26 -42.67 -27.83 -26.94
N ASP A 27 -44.00 -27.76 -26.99
CA ASP A 27 -44.93 -27.73 -25.87
C ASP A 27 -44.94 -29.07 -25.14
N VAL A 28 -44.10 -29.21 -24.10
CA VAL A 28 -44.10 -30.40 -23.23
C VAL A 28 -44.07 -29.98 -21.76
N LYS A 29 -45.10 -30.42 -21.02
CA LYS A 29 -45.27 -30.23 -19.58
C LYS A 29 -44.05 -30.75 -18.79
N GLU A 30 -43.61 -29.93 -17.83
CA GLU A 30 -42.61 -30.22 -16.79
C GLU A 30 -41.29 -30.83 -17.29
N LYS A 31 -40.48 -30.03 -17.99
CA LYS A 31 -39.06 -30.34 -18.20
C LYS A 31 -38.21 -29.10 -17.97
N VAL A 32 -37.20 -29.22 -17.11
CA VAL A 32 -36.20 -28.18 -16.86
C VAL A 32 -35.36 -28.03 -18.13
N THR A 33 -35.36 -26.84 -18.73
CA THR A 33 -34.61 -26.59 -19.97
C THR A 33 -33.22 -26.06 -19.61
N ALA A 34 -32.16 -26.76 -20.05
CA ALA A 34 -30.79 -26.30 -19.84
C ALA A 34 -30.46 -25.14 -20.79
N LEU A 35 -29.97 -24.03 -20.25
CA LEU A 35 -29.50 -22.89 -21.04
C LEU A 35 -28.07 -23.13 -21.54
N GLN A 36 -27.81 -22.89 -22.82
CA GLN A 36 -26.46 -22.87 -23.40
C GLN A 36 -26.00 -21.44 -23.69
N GLU A 37 -24.70 -21.19 -23.54
CA GLU A 37 -24.09 -19.89 -23.85
C GLU A 37 -24.25 -19.55 -25.34
N GLY A 38 -24.74 -18.35 -25.65
CA GLY A 38 -24.88 -17.83 -27.02
C GLY A 38 -26.06 -18.38 -27.83
N SER A 39 -26.88 -19.30 -27.28
CA SER A 39 -28.14 -19.74 -27.89
C SER A 39 -29.32 -18.94 -27.36
N ALA A 40 -30.20 -18.50 -28.26
CA ALA A 40 -31.47 -17.88 -27.91
C ALA A 40 -32.56 -18.95 -27.82
N CYS A 41 -33.22 -19.06 -26.66
CA CYS A 41 -34.38 -19.94 -26.47
C CYS A 41 -35.63 -19.08 -26.35
N CYS A 42 -36.59 -19.26 -27.25
CA CYS A 42 -37.86 -18.52 -27.23
C CYS A 42 -39.01 -19.45 -26.85
N CYS A 43 -39.78 -19.06 -25.84
CA CYS A 43 -40.88 -19.83 -25.29
C CYS A 43 -42.15 -18.97 -25.18
N ALA A 44 -43.30 -19.63 -25.15
CA ALA A 44 -44.62 -19.00 -24.99
C ALA A 44 -45.37 -19.49 -23.73
N ALA A 45 -44.74 -20.37 -22.94
CA ALA A 45 -45.29 -20.93 -21.70
C ALA A 45 -44.33 -20.72 -20.51
N SER A 46 -44.83 -20.89 -19.29
CA SER A 46 -44.02 -20.76 -18.08
C SER A 46 -43.06 -21.94 -17.98
N HIS A 47 -41.76 -21.64 -17.96
CA HIS A 47 -40.72 -22.66 -17.89
C HIS A 47 -39.69 -22.34 -16.81
N HIS A 48 -39.11 -23.42 -16.28
CA HIS A 48 -37.95 -23.39 -15.40
C HIS A 48 -36.71 -23.58 -16.27
N PHE A 49 -35.82 -22.59 -16.25
CA PHE A 49 -34.53 -22.67 -16.92
C PHE A 49 -33.45 -22.84 -15.87
N CYS A 50 -32.55 -23.79 -16.07
CA CYS A 50 -31.38 -23.92 -15.21
C CYS A 50 -30.12 -23.84 -16.05
N TYR A 51 -29.20 -23.02 -15.62
CA TYR A 51 -27.85 -22.95 -16.15
C TYR A 51 -26.91 -23.67 -15.20
N THR A 52 -26.14 -24.62 -15.73
CA THR A 52 -25.05 -25.29 -15.01
C THR A 52 -23.74 -24.81 -15.62
N ASN A 53 -22.88 -24.19 -14.82
CA ASN A 53 -21.57 -23.78 -15.32
C ASN A 53 -20.66 -25.01 -15.43
N VAL A 54 -20.36 -25.45 -16.65
CA VAL A 54 -19.52 -26.63 -16.92
C VAL A 54 -18.03 -26.25 -17.01
N HIS A 55 -17.71 -24.96 -17.17
CA HIS A 55 -16.34 -24.49 -17.37
C HIS A 55 -15.77 -23.88 -16.09
N SER A 56 -14.60 -24.37 -15.66
CA SER A 56 -13.81 -23.73 -14.60
C SER A 56 -13.41 -22.32 -15.02
N PRO A 57 -13.69 -21.28 -14.21
CA PRO A 57 -13.37 -19.90 -14.56
C PRO A 57 -11.86 -19.72 -14.74
N CYS A 58 -11.44 -19.10 -15.83
CA CYS A 58 -10.04 -18.80 -16.11
C CYS A 58 -9.70 -17.36 -15.70
N TRP A 59 -8.42 -17.00 -15.57
CA TRP A 59 -7.97 -15.63 -15.25
C TRP A 59 -8.49 -14.58 -16.25
N ARG A 60 -8.80 -14.97 -17.49
CA ARG A 60 -9.40 -14.09 -18.50
C ARG A 60 -10.85 -13.68 -18.18
N ASP A 61 -11.51 -14.41 -17.28
CA ASP A 61 -12.92 -14.21 -16.94
C ASP A 61 -13.13 -13.26 -15.73
N ILE A 62 -12.05 -12.73 -15.12
CA ILE A 62 -12.11 -11.93 -13.87
C ILE A 62 -13.03 -10.70 -13.99
N TRP A 63 -13.02 -10.04 -15.14
CA TRP A 63 -13.87 -8.87 -15.45
C TRP A 63 -14.93 -9.18 -16.50
N THR A 64 -15.24 -10.46 -16.70
CA THR A 64 -16.39 -10.85 -17.51
C THR A 64 -17.62 -10.89 -16.63
N ARG A 65 -18.75 -10.48 -17.19
CA ARG A 65 -20.06 -10.57 -16.56
C ARG A 65 -20.91 -11.53 -17.38
N MET A 66 -21.55 -12.47 -16.70
CA MET A 66 -22.58 -13.30 -17.29
C MET A 66 -23.93 -12.64 -17.01
N GLN A 67 -24.68 -12.35 -18.07
CA GLN A 67 -26.04 -11.84 -17.92
C GLN A 67 -27.00 -12.72 -18.70
N ILE A 68 -28.12 -13.02 -18.06
CA ILE A 68 -29.27 -13.63 -18.70
C ILE A 68 -30.19 -12.49 -19.09
N GLN A 69 -30.28 -12.27 -20.40
CA GLN A 69 -31.15 -11.28 -20.99
C GLN A 69 -32.48 -11.96 -21.34
N VAL A 70 -33.55 -11.51 -20.69
CA VAL A 70 -34.92 -11.93 -21.04
C VAL A 70 -35.60 -10.78 -21.75
N ASN A 71 -35.89 -10.98 -23.04
CA ASN A 71 -36.64 -10.03 -23.86
C ASN A 71 -38.07 -10.56 -24.01
N SER A 72 -39.07 -9.75 -23.67
CA SER A 72 -40.48 -10.13 -23.74
C SER A 72 -41.30 -9.01 -24.36
N ASP A 73 -42.30 -9.39 -25.15
CA ASP A 73 -43.22 -8.44 -25.77
C ASP A 73 -44.12 -7.74 -24.73
N ARG A 74 -44.31 -8.36 -23.56
CA ARG A 74 -45.12 -7.84 -22.44
C ARG A 74 -44.47 -8.08 -21.09
N VAL A 75 -45.09 -7.57 -20.02
CA VAL A 75 -44.58 -7.65 -18.65
C VAL A 75 -44.50 -9.10 -18.17
N ILE A 76 -43.29 -9.53 -17.82
CA ILE A 76 -43.01 -10.87 -17.26
C ILE A 76 -42.48 -10.73 -15.83
N ARG A 77 -42.70 -11.76 -15.01
CA ARG A 77 -42.09 -11.86 -13.69
C ARG A 77 -40.99 -12.91 -13.74
N VAL A 78 -39.75 -12.47 -13.57
CA VAL A 78 -38.60 -13.38 -13.46
C VAL A 78 -38.17 -13.47 -12.00
N THR A 79 -38.11 -14.69 -11.48
CA THR A 79 -37.56 -14.99 -10.15
C THR A 79 -36.31 -15.85 -10.30
N GLN A 80 -35.23 -15.41 -9.67
CA GLN A 80 -34.00 -16.20 -9.57
C GLN A 80 -34.18 -17.17 -8.41
N VAL A 81 -34.18 -18.46 -8.73
CA VAL A 81 -34.23 -19.56 -7.78
C VAL A 81 -32.78 -19.97 -7.50
N GLY A 82 -32.09 -19.16 -6.68
CA GLY A 82 -30.95 -19.65 -5.91
C GLY A 82 -31.47 -20.63 -4.85
N SER A 83 -30.60 -21.42 -4.21
CA SER A 83 -30.99 -22.35 -3.13
C SER A 83 -32.00 -21.69 -2.19
N GLU A 84 -33.16 -22.33 -2.07
CA GLU A 84 -34.39 -21.81 -1.43
C GLU A 84 -34.19 -21.35 0.03
N GLU A 85 -33.06 -21.74 0.62
CA GLU A 85 -32.62 -21.46 2.00
C GLU A 85 -31.89 -20.10 2.12
N GLU A 86 -30.91 -19.78 1.25
CA GLU A 86 -30.16 -18.51 1.32
C GLU A 86 -31.03 -17.30 0.91
N LEU A 87 -31.94 -17.49 -0.03
CA LEU A 87 -32.90 -16.46 -0.46
C LEU A 87 -33.91 -16.14 0.65
N ARG A 88 -34.35 -17.13 1.44
CA ARG A 88 -35.27 -16.91 2.56
C ARG A 88 -34.62 -16.10 3.69
N GLU A 89 -33.35 -16.34 4.01
CA GLU A 89 -32.65 -15.57 5.05
C GLU A 89 -32.43 -14.11 4.63
N LEU A 90 -32.16 -13.86 3.34
CA LEU A 90 -31.99 -12.50 2.79
C LEU A 90 -33.34 -11.80 2.56
N GLU A 91 -34.39 -12.51 2.14
CA GLU A 91 -35.77 -11.98 1.99
C GLU A 91 -36.51 -11.81 3.32
N GLU A 92 -36.17 -12.52 4.40
CA GLU A 92 -36.75 -12.25 5.72
C GLU A 92 -36.30 -10.90 6.30
N SER A 93 -35.19 -10.35 5.78
CA SER A 93 -34.80 -8.99 6.11
C SER A 93 -35.77 -7.98 5.46
N LYS A 94 -36.63 -7.37 6.28
CA LYS A 94 -37.57 -6.30 5.87
C LYS A 94 -36.89 -5.17 5.08
N VAL A 95 -35.60 -4.94 5.34
CA VAL A 95 -34.76 -3.94 4.67
C VAL A 95 -34.46 -4.34 3.23
N TRP A 96 -34.15 -5.62 2.95
CA TRP A 96 -33.85 -6.08 1.60
C TRP A 96 -35.11 -6.21 0.74
N ASN A 97 -36.25 -6.59 1.30
CA ASN A 97 -37.53 -6.57 0.57
C ASN A 97 -37.94 -5.14 0.17
N PHE A 98 -37.71 -4.17 1.06
CA PHE A 98 -37.93 -2.77 0.75
C PHE A 98 -36.95 -2.24 -0.32
N LEU A 99 -35.66 -2.54 -0.20
CA LEU A 99 -34.65 -2.11 -1.17
C LEU A 99 -34.82 -2.78 -2.54
N SER A 100 -35.12 -4.08 -2.57
CA SER A 100 -35.33 -4.82 -3.81
C SER A 100 -36.60 -4.38 -4.52
N SER A 101 -37.70 -4.12 -3.79
CA SER A 101 -38.93 -3.59 -4.41
C SER A 101 -38.75 -2.18 -5.01
N LEU A 102 -37.86 -1.36 -4.44
CA LEU A 102 -37.53 -0.04 -4.98
C LEU A 102 -36.54 -0.09 -6.17
N LEU A 103 -35.65 -1.09 -6.21
CA LEU A 103 -34.69 -1.30 -7.30
C LEU A 103 -35.26 -2.10 -8.47
N LYS A 104 -36.32 -2.89 -8.26
CA LYS A 104 -36.97 -3.73 -9.28
C LYS A 104 -37.95 -2.91 -10.12
N GLU A 105 -37.41 -1.94 -10.84
CA GLU A 105 -38.15 -1.17 -11.83
C GLU A 105 -38.64 -2.13 -12.94
N LYS A 106 -39.96 -2.27 -13.10
CA LYS A 106 -40.59 -3.13 -14.10
C LYS A 106 -40.23 -2.65 -15.50
N LEU A 107 -39.19 -3.24 -16.09
CA LEU A 107 -38.73 -2.96 -17.45
C LEU A 107 -39.10 -4.10 -18.40
N ASN A 108 -39.39 -3.75 -19.65
CA ASN A 108 -39.71 -4.69 -20.75
C ASN A 108 -38.56 -5.66 -21.08
N SER A 109 -37.33 -5.34 -20.64
CA SER A 109 -36.18 -6.24 -20.68
C SER A 109 -35.58 -6.34 -19.28
N THR A 110 -35.52 -7.56 -18.75
CA THR A 110 -34.88 -7.82 -17.46
C THR A 110 -33.53 -8.47 -17.73
N ASN A 111 -32.46 -7.78 -17.35
CA ASN A 111 -31.11 -8.33 -17.36
C ASN A 111 -30.81 -8.84 -15.94
N ILE A 112 -30.56 -10.13 -15.81
CA ILE A 112 -30.25 -10.75 -14.52
C ILE A 112 -28.79 -11.15 -14.55
N ASP A 113 -28.05 -10.70 -13.54
CA ASP A 113 -26.65 -11.07 -13.37
C ASP A 113 -26.53 -12.47 -12.81
N VAL A 114 -25.69 -13.27 -13.44
CA VAL A 114 -25.39 -14.63 -13.02
C VAL A 114 -24.01 -14.63 -12.39
N ASP A 115 -23.90 -15.13 -11.16
CA ASP A 115 -22.61 -15.31 -10.51
C ASP A 115 -21.85 -16.46 -11.18
N LEU A 116 -20.68 -16.16 -11.74
CA LEU A 116 -19.81 -17.08 -12.47
C LEU A 116 -19.43 -18.35 -11.68
N TYR A 117 -19.43 -18.27 -10.34
CA TYR A 117 -19.04 -19.39 -9.46
C TYR A 117 -20.22 -20.18 -8.91
N SER A 118 -21.46 -19.73 -9.18
CA SER A 118 -22.64 -20.53 -8.85
C SER A 118 -22.65 -21.78 -9.72
N ASN A 119 -22.65 -22.94 -9.07
CA ASN A 119 -22.65 -24.25 -9.73
C ASN A 119 -23.94 -24.45 -10.56
N LYS A 120 -25.07 -23.90 -10.06
CA LYS A 120 -26.37 -23.94 -10.70
C LYS A 120 -27.10 -22.62 -10.45
N THR A 121 -27.59 -21.99 -11.50
CA THR A 121 -28.53 -20.88 -11.41
C THR A 121 -29.81 -21.26 -12.11
N CYS A 122 -30.89 -21.36 -11.35
CA CYS A 122 -32.20 -21.65 -11.88
C CYS A 122 -33.04 -20.37 -11.90
N LEU A 123 -33.82 -20.22 -12.95
CA LEU A 123 -34.71 -19.10 -13.20
C LEU A 123 -36.09 -19.66 -13.45
N LYS A 124 -37.06 -19.09 -12.75
CA LYS A 124 -38.47 -19.31 -13.03
C LYS A 124 -39.02 -18.06 -13.71
N VAL A 125 -39.55 -18.25 -14.92
CA VAL A 125 -40.23 -17.18 -15.66
C VAL A 125 -41.73 -17.42 -15.58
N GLU A 126 -42.43 -16.54 -14.87
CA GLU A 126 -43.88 -16.53 -14.77
C GLU A 126 -44.46 -15.49 -15.74
N LEU A 127 -45.39 -15.93 -16.58
CA LEU A 127 -46.11 -15.07 -17.51
C LEU A 127 -47.32 -14.48 -16.75
N LEU A 128 -47.49 -13.16 -16.84
CA LEU A 128 -48.64 -12.48 -16.23
C LEU A 128 -49.88 -12.46 -17.16
N GLU A 129 -49.68 -12.66 -18.46
CA GLU A 129 -50.72 -12.63 -19.49
C GLU A 129 -50.53 -13.77 -20.51
N ASP A 130 -51.64 -14.40 -20.91
CA ASP A 130 -51.67 -15.49 -21.88
C ASP A 130 -51.33 -14.98 -23.30
N GLY A 131 -50.51 -15.73 -24.03
CA GLY A 131 -50.06 -15.39 -25.39
C GLY A 131 -48.77 -14.54 -25.46
N THR A 132 -48.05 -14.39 -24.34
CA THR A 132 -46.78 -13.65 -24.31
C THR A 132 -45.62 -14.54 -24.76
N LYS A 133 -44.83 -14.04 -25.72
CA LYS A 133 -43.59 -14.69 -26.16
C LYS A 133 -42.42 -14.00 -25.49
N TYR A 134 -41.49 -14.79 -24.98
CA TYR A 134 -40.23 -14.30 -24.44
C TYR A 134 -39.07 -15.09 -25.00
N CYS A 135 -37.94 -14.41 -25.17
CA CYS A 135 -36.68 -15.01 -25.58
C CYS A 135 -35.64 -14.79 -24.49
N ILE A 136 -34.95 -15.87 -24.12
CA ILE A 136 -33.84 -15.88 -23.16
C ILE A 136 -32.55 -16.07 -23.92
N VAL A 137 -31.59 -15.19 -23.68
CA VAL A 137 -30.23 -15.30 -24.19
C VAL A 137 -29.26 -15.25 -23.01
N LEU A 138 -28.38 -16.24 -22.91
CA LEU A 138 -27.25 -16.21 -22.00
C LEU A 138 -26.01 -15.76 -22.77
N SER A 139 -25.42 -14.66 -22.32
CA SER A 139 -24.27 -14.06 -22.99
C SER A 139 -23.23 -13.56 -21.99
N ARG A 140 -21.96 -13.74 -22.37
CA ARG A 140 -20.79 -13.33 -21.59
C ARG A 140 -20.14 -12.15 -22.29
N TRP A 141 -19.94 -11.06 -21.56
CA TRP A 141 -19.26 -9.86 -22.07
C TRP A 141 -18.30 -9.28 -21.03
N PHE A 142 -17.28 -8.60 -21.53
CA PHE A 142 -16.36 -7.83 -20.70
C PHE A 142 -17.07 -6.58 -20.18
N ASP A 143 -17.11 -6.40 -18.86
CA ASP A 143 -17.69 -5.21 -18.23
C ASP A 143 -16.57 -4.20 -17.92
N PRO A 144 -16.35 -3.17 -18.76
CA PRO A 144 -15.28 -2.20 -18.54
C PRO A 144 -15.45 -1.41 -17.25
N LYS A 145 -16.66 -1.35 -16.68
CA LYS A 145 -16.92 -0.61 -15.44
C LYS A 145 -16.29 -1.32 -14.25
N LEU A 146 -16.41 -2.64 -14.17
CA LEU A 146 -15.79 -3.45 -13.11
C LEU A 146 -14.26 -3.32 -13.15
N PHE A 147 -13.68 -3.36 -14.35
CA PHE A 147 -12.26 -3.13 -14.55
C PHE A 147 -11.83 -1.73 -14.06
N LEU A 148 -12.57 -0.67 -14.43
CA LEU A 148 -12.26 0.70 -14.00
C LEU A 148 -12.39 0.87 -12.48
N VAL A 149 -13.40 0.25 -11.85
CA VAL A 149 -13.59 0.29 -10.39
C VAL A 149 -12.43 -0.41 -9.68
N PHE A 150 -12.02 -1.59 -10.17
CA PHE A 150 -10.87 -2.31 -9.63
C PHE A 150 -9.57 -1.49 -9.76
N PHE A 151 -9.32 -0.92 -10.94
CA PHE A 151 -8.13 -0.10 -11.19
C PHE A 151 -8.12 1.17 -10.34
N LEU A 152 -9.27 1.83 -10.17
CA LEU A 152 -9.41 2.96 -9.25
C LEU A 152 -9.11 2.55 -7.80
N GLY A 153 -9.61 1.39 -7.37
CA GLY A 153 -9.31 0.83 -6.05
C GLY A 153 -7.81 0.58 -5.85
N LEU A 154 -7.15 0.02 -6.87
CA LEU A 154 -5.70 -0.21 -6.88
C LEU A 154 -4.93 1.10 -6.73
N LEU A 155 -5.27 2.12 -7.52
CA LEU A 155 -4.64 3.44 -7.43
C LEU A 155 -4.84 4.08 -6.06
N LEU A 156 -6.05 4.02 -5.49
CA LEU A 156 -6.32 4.58 -4.16
C LEU A 156 -5.55 3.87 -3.05
N PHE A 157 -5.39 2.55 -3.13
CA PHE A 157 -4.67 1.77 -2.13
C PHE A 157 -3.16 2.06 -2.15
N PHE A 158 -2.54 2.05 -3.33
CA PHE A 158 -1.10 2.31 -3.47
C PHE A 158 -0.75 3.79 -3.34
N CYS A 159 -1.49 4.67 -4.01
CA CYS A 159 -1.22 6.10 -4.00
C CYS A 159 -1.87 6.82 -2.82
N GLY A 160 -2.61 6.15 -1.93
CA GLY A 160 -3.36 6.79 -0.84
C GLY A 160 -2.52 7.71 0.05
N ASP A 161 -1.26 7.34 0.32
CA ASP A 161 -0.34 8.15 1.14
C ASP A 161 0.19 9.39 0.40
N MET A 162 0.35 9.28 -0.92
CA MET A 162 0.74 10.41 -1.77
C MET A 162 -0.43 11.36 -2.01
N LEU A 163 -1.63 10.79 -2.17
CA LEU A 163 -2.86 11.53 -2.40
C LEU A 163 -3.29 12.32 -1.16
N SER A 164 -3.18 11.73 0.03
CA SER A 164 -3.53 12.40 1.29
C SER A 164 -2.64 13.60 1.62
N ARG A 165 -1.38 13.59 1.16
CA ARG A 165 -0.42 14.70 1.33
C ARG A 165 -0.52 15.74 0.21
N SER A 166 -1.18 15.42 -0.90
CA SER A 166 -1.32 16.34 -2.03
C SER A 166 -2.34 17.43 -1.72
N GLN A 167 -1.90 18.68 -1.80
CA GLN A 167 -2.77 19.85 -1.65
C GLN A 167 -3.87 19.87 -2.73
N LEU A 168 -3.55 19.46 -3.95
CA LEU A 168 -4.52 19.39 -5.06
C LEU A 168 -5.65 18.39 -4.77
N PHE A 169 -5.32 17.26 -4.16
CA PHE A 169 -6.32 16.27 -3.77
C PHE A 169 -7.27 16.85 -2.70
N PHE A 170 -6.73 17.53 -1.70
CA PHE A 170 -7.55 18.17 -0.66
C PHE A 170 -8.55 19.18 -1.24
N TYR A 171 -8.09 20.10 -2.09
CA TYR A 171 -8.99 21.09 -2.70
C TYR A 171 -10.01 20.43 -3.66
N SER A 172 -9.58 19.48 -4.49
CA SER A 172 -10.50 18.82 -5.43
C SER A 172 -11.56 17.94 -4.74
N ALA A 173 -11.17 17.16 -3.73
CA ALA A 173 -12.08 16.35 -2.92
C ALA A 173 -13.01 17.24 -2.06
N GLY A 174 -12.47 18.33 -1.49
CA GLY A 174 -13.27 19.30 -0.75
C GLY A 174 -14.33 19.99 -1.62
N ILE A 175 -13.96 20.41 -2.84
CA ILE A 175 -14.91 20.98 -3.81
C ILE A 175 -15.96 19.95 -4.22
N SER A 176 -15.58 18.69 -4.49
CA SER A 176 -16.54 17.66 -4.92
C SER A 176 -17.54 17.29 -3.83
N ILE A 177 -17.08 17.14 -2.57
CA ILE A 177 -17.94 16.94 -1.40
C ILE A 177 -18.83 18.16 -1.18
N GLY A 178 -18.30 19.38 -1.33
CA GLY A 178 -19.06 20.62 -1.22
C GLY A 178 -20.17 20.74 -2.27
N LEU A 179 -19.88 20.39 -3.53
CA LEU A 179 -20.87 20.33 -4.61
C LEU A 179 -21.96 19.31 -4.30
N LEU A 180 -21.60 18.11 -3.87
CA LEU A 180 -22.57 17.08 -3.49
C LEU A 180 -23.44 17.52 -2.30
N ALA A 181 -22.84 18.10 -1.26
CA ALA A 181 -23.56 18.62 -0.11
C ALA A 181 -24.52 19.74 -0.51
N SER A 182 -24.09 20.65 -1.38
CA SER A 182 -24.96 21.71 -1.90
C SER A 182 -26.13 21.19 -2.73
N LEU A 183 -25.93 20.10 -3.46
CA LEU A 183 -26.99 19.44 -4.22
C LEU A 183 -28.01 18.82 -3.28
N LEU A 184 -27.56 18.17 -2.20
CA LEU A 184 -28.43 17.62 -1.16
C LEU A 184 -29.24 18.71 -0.45
N ILE A 185 -28.63 19.86 -0.16
CA ILE A 185 -29.33 21.03 0.41
C ILE A 185 -30.39 21.56 -0.56
N LEU A 186 -30.06 21.71 -1.85
CA LEU A 186 -31.00 22.16 -2.87
C LEU A 186 -32.20 21.21 -2.97
N ILE A 187 -31.93 19.91 -3.02
CA ILE A 187 -32.94 18.85 -3.02
C ILE A 187 -33.84 18.95 -1.78
N TYR A 188 -33.26 19.19 -0.59
CA TYR A 188 -34.00 19.38 0.65
C TYR A 188 -34.87 20.65 0.64
N VAL A 189 -34.38 21.76 0.08
CA VAL A 189 -35.17 22.99 -0.05
C VAL A 189 -36.33 22.79 -1.04
N MET A 190 -36.08 22.14 -2.18
CA MET A 190 -37.12 21.79 -3.15
C MET A 190 -38.17 20.86 -2.55
N SER A 191 -37.75 19.90 -1.72
CA SER A 191 -38.66 18.98 -1.05
C SER A 191 -39.60 19.71 -0.08
N LYS A 192 -39.09 20.72 0.64
CA LYS A 192 -39.88 21.57 1.54
C LYS A 192 -40.87 22.48 0.81
N ALA A 193 -40.58 22.85 -0.43
CA ALA A 193 -41.45 23.66 -1.28
C ALA A 193 -42.62 22.88 -1.90
N MET A 194 -42.61 21.54 -1.82
CA MET A 194 -43.68 20.70 -2.36
C MET A 194 -44.98 20.79 -1.51
N PRO A 195 -46.16 20.80 -2.15
CA PRO A 195 -47.43 20.98 -1.45
C PRO A 195 -47.73 19.82 -0.48
N LYS A 196 -48.02 20.17 0.78
CA LYS A 196 -48.25 19.27 1.94
C LYS A 196 -49.40 18.25 1.78
N LYS A 197 -50.11 18.23 0.65
CA LYS A 197 -51.30 17.41 0.41
C LYS A 197 -51.02 16.08 -0.33
N SER A 198 -49.79 15.85 -0.78
CA SER A 198 -49.43 14.62 -1.51
C SER A 198 -48.98 13.52 -0.53
N PRO A 199 -49.32 12.22 -0.77
CA PRO A 199 -48.80 11.09 0.01
C PRO A 199 -47.26 11.01 0.04
N VAL A 200 -46.58 11.71 -0.89
CA VAL A 200 -45.13 11.90 -0.90
C VAL A 200 -44.62 12.71 0.30
N TYR A 201 -45.43 13.56 0.92
CA TYR A 201 -45.04 14.34 2.13
C TYR A 201 -44.73 13.42 3.33
N PHE A 202 -45.42 12.28 3.46
CA PHE A 202 -45.15 11.29 4.51
C PHE A 202 -43.81 10.55 4.27
N LEU A 203 -43.45 10.35 2.99
CA LEU A 203 -42.14 9.83 2.57
C LEU A 203 -41.01 10.87 2.76
N LEU A 204 -41.34 12.16 2.66
CA LEU A 204 -40.45 13.32 2.85
C LEU A 204 -39.99 13.47 4.30
N VAL A 205 -40.81 13.04 5.27
CA VAL A 205 -40.43 12.89 6.68
C VAL A 205 -39.48 11.70 6.89
N GLY A 206 -39.40 10.77 5.93
CA GLY A 206 -38.66 9.50 5.99
C GLY A 206 -37.13 9.57 5.86
N GLY A 207 -36.50 10.73 6.01
CA GLY A 207 -35.03 10.83 6.16
C GLY A 207 -34.22 10.50 4.89
N TRP A 208 -33.01 9.96 5.08
CA TRP A 208 -31.94 9.80 4.07
C TRP A 208 -32.40 9.09 2.78
N SER A 209 -33.40 8.20 2.87
CA SER A 209 -33.95 7.45 1.73
C SER A 209 -34.57 8.33 0.65
N PHE A 210 -35.21 9.44 1.02
CA PHE A 210 -35.81 10.37 0.05
C PHE A 210 -34.74 11.17 -0.71
N SER A 211 -33.70 11.63 0.01
CA SER A 211 -32.55 12.31 -0.60
C SER A 211 -31.81 11.40 -1.58
N LEU A 212 -31.64 10.11 -1.24
CA LEU A 212 -31.05 9.11 -2.14
C LEU A 212 -31.92 8.86 -3.37
N TYR A 213 -33.25 8.77 -3.21
CA TYR A 213 -34.17 8.60 -4.34
C TYR A 213 -34.10 9.79 -5.31
N LEU A 214 -34.12 11.03 -4.81
CA LEU A 214 -34.00 12.21 -5.66
C LEU A 214 -32.61 12.32 -6.30
N LEU A 215 -31.56 11.97 -5.58
CA LEU A 215 -30.21 11.91 -6.14
C LEU A 215 -30.13 10.87 -7.26
N GLN A 216 -30.72 9.68 -7.07
CA GLN A 216 -30.83 8.65 -8.08
C GLN A 216 -31.63 9.13 -9.30
N LEU A 217 -32.72 9.87 -9.08
CA LEU A 217 -33.53 10.46 -10.15
C LEU A 217 -32.74 11.49 -10.96
N VAL A 218 -31.93 12.33 -10.30
CA VAL A 218 -31.02 13.26 -10.96
C VAL A 218 -29.99 12.49 -11.79
N PHE A 219 -29.31 11.50 -11.20
CA PHE A 219 -28.32 10.66 -11.90
C PHE A 219 -28.91 9.96 -13.14
N LYS A 220 -30.13 9.43 -13.03
CA LYS A 220 -30.82 8.76 -14.15
C LYS A 220 -31.13 9.72 -15.29
N ASN A 221 -31.51 10.96 -14.97
CA ASN A 221 -31.87 11.99 -15.95
C ASN A 221 -30.72 12.97 -16.29
N LEU A 222 -29.49 12.71 -15.82
CA LEU A 222 -28.35 13.61 -16.01
C LEU A 222 -28.09 13.95 -17.48
N ARG A 223 -28.27 12.99 -18.39
CA ARG A 223 -28.07 13.21 -19.83
C ARG A 223 -29.03 14.25 -20.39
N GLU A 224 -30.27 14.21 -19.94
CA GLU A 224 -31.31 15.15 -20.37
C GLU A 224 -31.05 16.53 -19.76
N ILE A 225 -30.72 16.57 -18.46
CA ILE A 225 -30.39 17.80 -17.74
C ILE A 225 -29.16 18.48 -18.37
N CYS A 226 -28.10 17.73 -18.65
CA CYS A 226 -26.87 18.25 -19.28
C CYS A 226 -27.11 18.79 -20.69
N LYS A 227 -28.06 18.25 -21.46
CA LYS A 227 -28.34 18.76 -22.82
C LYS A 227 -29.30 19.94 -22.79
N SER A 228 -30.39 19.84 -22.05
CA SER A 228 -31.47 20.83 -22.05
C SER A 228 -31.16 22.05 -21.19
N TYR A 229 -30.35 21.91 -20.13
CA TYR A 229 -30.11 22.97 -19.13
C TYR A 229 -28.61 23.22 -18.86
N TRP A 230 -27.74 23.00 -19.85
CA TRP A 230 -26.29 23.05 -19.68
C TRP A 230 -25.78 24.37 -19.08
N GLN A 231 -26.38 25.51 -19.44
CA GLN A 231 -25.99 26.84 -18.95
C GLN A 231 -26.26 27.00 -17.44
N TYR A 232 -27.44 26.56 -16.98
CA TYR A 232 -27.82 26.59 -15.57
C TYR A 232 -26.97 25.62 -14.75
N LEU A 233 -26.70 24.43 -15.31
CA LEU A 233 -25.82 23.45 -14.68
C LEU A 233 -24.40 24.00 -14.53
N LEU A 234 -23.85 24.63 -15.57
CA LEU A 234 -22.52 25.24 -15.52
C LEU A 234 -22.48 26.39 -14.50
N GLY A 235 -23.49 27.27 -14.50
CA GLY A 235 -23.58 28.35 -13.53
C GLY A 235 -23.65 27.84 -12.09
N TYR A 236 -24.42 26.78 -11.83
CA TYR A 236 -24.48 26.13 -10.53
C TYR A 236 -23.14 25.52 -10.10
N LEU A 237 -22.50 24.76 -10.99
CA LEU A 237 -21.19 24.14 -10.70
C LEU A 237 -20.11 25.19 -10.43
N LEU A 238 -20.10 26.30 -11.16
CA LEU A 238 -19.16 27.39 -10.93
C LEU A 238 -19.46 28.09 -9.60
N LEU A 239 -20.70 28.53 -9.36
CA LEU A 239 -21.06 29.26 -8.16
C LEU A 239 -20.80 28.43 -6.89
N MET A 240 -21.35 27.22 -6.83
CA MET A 240 -21.16 26.34 -5.67
C MET A 240 -19.72 25.82 -5.60
N GLY A 241 -19.03 25.68 -6.72
CA GLY A 241 -17.61 25.36 -6.77
C GLY A 241 -16.74 26.45 -6.14
N PHE A 242 -16.98 27.73 -6.47
CA PHE A 242 -16.27 28.87 -5.88
C PHE A 242 -16.57 29.01 -4.38
N VAL A 243 -17.84 28.85 -3.97
CA VAL A 243 -18.19 28.85 -2.54
C VAL A 243 -17.47 27.72 -1.81
N SER A 244 -17.51 26.49 -2.35
CA SER A 244 -16.83 25.34 -1.73
C SER A 244 -15.31 25.54 -1.68
N PHE A 245 -14.73 26.10 -2.74
CA PHE A 245 -13.30 26.43 -2.77
C PHE A 245 -12.95 27.49 -1.71
N GLY A 246 -13.74 28.55 -1.57
CA GLY A 246 -13.52 29.58 -0.55
C GLY A 246 -13.59 29.01 0.87
N VAL A 247 -14.54 28.11 1.13
CA VAL A 247 -14.64 27.39 2.40
C VAL A 247 -13.40 26.51 2.62
N CYS A 248 -13.01 25.68 1.64
CA CYS A 248 -11.83 24.82 1.75
C CYS A 248 -10.52 25.62 1.91
N TYR A 249 -10.42 26.78 1.24
CA TYR A 249 -9.28 27.68 1.36
C TYR A 249 -9.22 28.33 2.75
N ARG A 250 -10.36 28.66 3.35
CA ARG A 250 -10.44 29.25 4.69
C ARG A 250 -10.04 28.29 5.80
N TYR A 251 -10.40 27.01 5.66
CA TYR A 251 -10.02 25.95 6.60
C TYR A 251 -8.55 25.53 6.43
N GLY A 252 -8.01 25.63 5.21
CA GLY A 252 -6.64 25.26 4.91
C GLY A 252 -6.43 23.74 4.74
N PRO A 253 -5.32 23.33 4.12
CA PRO A 253 -4.97 21.91 3.96
C PRO A 253 -4.67 21.25 5.32
N LEU A 254 -4.81 19.93 5.37
CA LEU A 254 -4.58 19.12 6.57
C LEU A 254 -3.08 19.17 6.96
N GLU A 255 -2.72 19.96 7.98
CA GLU A 255 -1.34 20.05 8.49
C GLU A 255 -1.02 18.98 9.56
N ASN A 256 -2.04 18.49 10.27
CA ASN A 256 -1.82 17.52 11.34
C ASN A 256 -1.49 16.13 10.77
N GLU A 257 -0.34 15.56 11.14
CA GLU A 257 0.07 14.21 10.73
C GLU A 257 -0.99 13.15 11.07
N ARG A 258 -1.65 13.28 12.23
CA ARG A 258 -2.74 12.38 12.64
C ARG A 258 -3.91 12.39 11.65
N SER A 259 -4.32 13.56 11.15
CA SER A 259 -5.42 13.65 10.21
C SER A 259 -5.03 13.20 8.81
N ILE A 260 -3.78 13.43 8.40
CA ILE A 260 -3.23 12.87 7.15
C ILE A 260 -3.22 11.35 7.20
N ASN A 261 -2.79 10.76 8.33
CA ASN A 261 -2.80 9.31 8.51
C ASN A 261 -4.23 8.74 8.50
N LEU A 262 -5.18 9.37 9.20
CA LEU A 262 -6.59 8.96 9.15
C LEU A 262 -7.16 9.00 7.73
N LEU A 263 -6.88 10.06 6.97
CA LEU A 263 -7.31 10.18 5.57
C LEU A 263 -6.66 9.10 4.70
N SER A 264 -5.38 8.83 4.89
CA SER A 264 -4.66 7.78 4.17
C SER A 264 -5.27 6.40 4.43
N TRP A 265 -5.59 6.09 5.69
CA TRP A 265 -6.25 4.84 6.06
C TRP A 265 -7.66 4.74 5.48
N ALA A 266 -8.41 5.85 5.47
CA ALA A 266 -9.73 5.89 4.85
C ALA A 266 -9.67 5.67 3.33
N LEU A 267 -8.72 6.29 2.64
CA LEU A 267 -8.50 6.09 1.19
C LEU A 267 -8.04 4.67 0.87
N GLN A 268 -7.16 4.10 1.69
CA GLN A 268 -6.70 2.72 1.55
C GLN A 268 -7.84 1.72 1.80
N LEU A 269 -8.65 1.91 2.86
CA LEU A 269 -9.82 1.08 3.14
C LEU A 269 -10.85 1.17 2.01
N LEU A 270 -11.09 2.38 1.49
CA LEU A 270 -11.95 2.60 0.33
C LEU A 270 -11.37 1.92 -0.92
N GLY A 271 -10.06 1.99 -1.13
CA GLY A 271 -9.36 1.31 -2.21
C GLY A 271 -9.55 -0.21 -2.15
N LEU A 272 -9.36 -0.81 -0.97
CA LEU A 272 -9.60 -2.24 -0.73
C LEU A 272 -11.06 -2.63 -0.97
N ALA A 273 -12.00 -1.81 -0.51
CA ALA A 273 -13.43 -2.04 -0.75
C ALA A 273 -13.76 -2.00 -2.25
N LEU A 274 -13.24 -1.02 -3.00
CA LEU A 274 -13.41 -0.92 -4.45
C LEU A 274 -12.74 -2.08 -5.19
N MET A 275 -11.56 -2.53 -4.75
CA MET A 275 -10.91 -3.72 -5.31
C MET A 275 -11.76 -4.97 -5.12
N TYR A 276 -12.35 -5.15 -3.94
CA TYR A 276 -13.25 -6.27 -3.65
C TYR A 276 -14.52 -6.21 -4.49
N LEU A 277 -15.14 -5.03 -4.62
CA LEU A 277 -16.36 -4.81 -5.41
C LEU A 277 -16.11 -4.85 -6.93
N GLY A 278 -14.88 -4.58 -7.37
CA GLY A 278 -14.49 -4.58 -8.78
C GLY A 278 -14.30 -5.98 -9.38
N ILE A 279 -14.32 -7.04 -8.55
CA ILE A 279 -14.16 -8.43 -8.98
C ILE A 279 -15.40 -9.22 -8.58
N GLN A 280 -16.04 -9.88 -9.55
CA GLN A 280 -17.24 -10.68 -9.30
C GLN A 280 -16.92 -12.00 -8.55
N ILE A 281 -15.70 -12.51 -8.72
CA ILE A 281 -15.26 -13.79 -8.13
C ILE A 281 -14.69 -13.55 -6.73
N ARG A 282 -15.50 -13.82 -5.70
CA ARG A 282 -15.16 -13.63 -4.27
C ARG A 282 -13.78 -14.19 -3.84
N PRO A 283 -13.39 -15.45 -4.14
CA PRO A 283 -12.10 -15.97 -3.69
C PRO A 283 -10.91 -15.29 -4.36
N ILE A 284 -11.02 -14.94 -5.66
CA ILE A 284 -9.96 -14.22 -6.39
C ILE A 284 -9.86 -12.78 -5.88
N ALA A 285 -11.00 -12.14 -5.59
CA ALA A 285 -11.05 -10.81 -5.00
C ALA A 285 -10.30 -10.77 -3.66
N LEU A 286 -10.58 -11.74 -2.77
CA LEU A 286 -9.89 -11.86 -1.48
C LEU A 286 -8.40 -12.15 -1.66
N ALA A 287 -8.02 -13.06 -2.56
CA ALA A 287 -6.61 -13.35 -2.83
C ALA A 287 -5.85 -12.10 -3.32
N LEU A 288 -6.44 -11.32 -4.24
CA LEU A 288 -5.83 -10.09 -4.75
C LEU A 288 -5.76 -8.99 -3.68
N VAL A 289 -6.75 -8.88 -2.80
CA VAL A 289 -6.70 -7.98 -1.63
C VAL A 289 -5.57 -8.39 -0.69
N VAL A 290 -5.43 -9.68 -0.38
CA VAL A 290 -4.34 -10.18 0.48
C VAL A 290 -2.98 -9.91 -0.17
N ILE A 291 -2.83 -10.17 -1.48
CA ILE A 291 -1.60 -9.85 -2.21
C ILE A 291 -1.29 -8.35 -2.16
N ALA A 292 -2.29 -7.48 -2.33
CA ALA A 292 -2.10 -6.04 -2.23
C ALA A 292 -1.63 -5.60 -0.83
N VAL A 293 -2.24 -6.14 0.22
CA VAL A 293 -1.80 -5.88 1.61
C VAL A 293 -0.39 -6.43 1.85
N CYS A 294 -0.10 -7.65 1.41
CA CYS A 294 1.22 -8.25 1.55
C CYS A 294 2.29 -7.44 0.83
N THR A 295 2.05 -7.00 -0.40
CA THR A 295 3.01 -6.20 -1.19
C THR A 295 3.32 -4.85 -0.54
N LYS A 296 2.31 -4.17 0.02
CA LYS A 296 2.52 -2.90 0.71
C LYS A 296 3.20 -3.06 2.08
N ASN A 297 2.91 -4.15 2.79
CA ASN A 297 3.48 -4.42 4.10
C ASN A 297 4.78 -5.25 4.04
N MET A 298 5.30 -5.58 2.85
CA MET A 298 6.44 -6.50 2.67
C MET A 298 7.77 -5.94 3.18
N ASP A 299 7.92 -4.62 3.25
CA ASP A 299 9.17 -3.99 3.70
C ASP A 299 9.51 -4.38 5.16
N TYR A 300 8.51 -4.49 6.03
CA TYR A 300 8.67 -4.87 7.43
C TYR A 300 9.15 -6.32 7.66
N PRO A 301 8.51 -7.36 7.12
CA PRO A 301 8.99 -8.73 7.27
C PRO A 301 10.34 -8.93 6.56
N LEU A 302 10.62 -8.22 5.46
CA LEU A 302 11.93 -8.33 4.79
C LEU A 302 13.06 -7.77 5.66
N GLN A 303 12.85 -6.60 6.28
CA GLN A 303 13.78 -6.04 7.26
C GLN A 303 13.94 -6.94 8.49
N TRP A 304 12.86 -7.56 8.96
CA TRP A 304 12.91 -8.48 10.09
C TRP A 304 13.67 -9.76 9.74
N VAL A 305 13.40 -10.38 8.58
CA VAL A 305 14.13 -11.56 8.08
C VAL A 305 15.61 -11.23 7.87
N TYR A 306 15.94 -10.06 7.31
CA TYR A 306 17.33 -9.60 7.18
C TYR A 306 17.99 -9.38 8.56
N GLY A 307 17.26 -8.81 9.52
CA GLY A 307 17.72 -8.62 10.89
C GLY A 307 17.99 -9.96 11.60
N VAL A 308 17.11 -10.93 11.44
CA VAL A 308 17.28 -12.30 11.96
C VAL A 308 18.44 -13.00 11.26
N TYR A 309 18.54 -12.91 9.94
CA TYR A 309 19.65 -13.45 9.15
C TYR A 309 20.99 -12.88 9.61
N LYS A 310 21.10 -11.55 9.72
CA LYS A 310 22.31 -10.85 10.21
C LYS A 310 22.64 -11.26 11.64
N ARG A 311 21.64 -11.42 12.51
CA ARG A 311 21.82 -11.83 13.91
C ARG A 311 22.31 -13.27 14.04
N VAL A 312 21.78 -14.18 13.21
CA VAL A 312 22.22 -15.57 13.12
C VAL A 312 23.64 -15.64 12.54
N GLN A 313 23.96 -14.81 11.54
CA GLN A 313 25.30 -14.72 10.99
C GLN A 313 26.31 -14.15 12.00
N SER A 314 25.97 -13.08 12.72
CA SER A 314 26.83 -12.53 13.78
C SER A 314 27.02 -13.47 14.96
N ALA A 315 25.99 -14.26 15.31
CA ALA A 315 26.10 -15.30 16.34
C ALA A 315 27.03 -16.44 15.89
N ARG A 316 27.08 -16.75 14.59
CA ARG A 316 28.04 -17.71 14.02
C ARG A 316 29.47 -17.17 13.96
N LEU A 317 29.66 -15.85 13.83
CA LEU A 317 30.99 -15.22 13.78
C LEU A 317 31.57 -14.85 15.16
N GLY A 318 30.79 -14.97 16.24
CA GLY A 318 31.21 -14.59 17.60
C GLY A 318 31.34 -13.07 17.79
N PRO A 319 31.30 -12.56 19.04
CA PRO A 319 31.54 -11.14 19.30
C PRO A 319 32.98 -10.78 18.87
N SER A 320 33.13 -9.72 18.08
CA SER A 320 34.44 -9.18 17.75
C SER A 320 35.16 -8.81 19.06
N PRO A 321 36.42 -9.24 19.27
CA PRO A 321 37.16 -8.85 20.46
C PRO A 321 37.20 -7.31 20.57
N PRO A 322 37.15 -6.76 21.79
CA PRO A 322 37.24 -5.32 21.98
C PRO A 322 38.52 -4.82 21.31
N ARG A 323 38.39 -3.73 20.55
CA ARG A 323 39.52 -3.11 19.87
C ARG A 323 40.57 -2.73 20.93
N LEU A 324 41.79 -3.26 20.77
CA LEU A 324 42.94 -2.80 21.56
C LEU A 324 43.14 -1.31 21.28
N LEU A 325 43.52 -0.55 22.32
CA LEU A 325 43.90 0.84 22.13
C LEU A 325 45.05 0.91 21.14
N THR A 326 44.97 1.87 20.23
CA THR A 326 46.12 2.23 19.42
C THR A 326 47.19 2.85 20.33
N GLU A 327 48.46 2.73 19.93
CA GLU A 327 49.58 3.30 20.69
C GLU A 327 49.38 4.80 21.00
N GLU A 328 48.84 5.55 20.02
CA GLU A 328 48.53 6.96 20.20
C GLU A 328 47.39 7.19 21.20
N GLU A 329 46.32 6.38 21.17
CA GLU A 329 45.24 6.46 22.17
C GLU A 329 45.77 6.13 23.58
N TYR A 330 46.69 5.16 23.70
CA TYR A 330 47.34 4.81 24.96
C TYR A 330 48.21 5.96 25.47
N ARG A 331 49.00 6.57 24.58
CA ARG A 331 49.88 7.72 24.88
C ARG A 331 49.07 8.92 25.40
N ILE A 332 48.00 9.29 24.68
CA ILE A 332 47.11 10.39 25.06
C ILE A 332 46.43 10.10 26.41
N GLN A 333 45.95 8.87 26.62
CA GLN A 333 45.33 8.50 27.90
C GLN A 333 46.33 8.58 29.05
N GLY A 334 47.58 8.17 28.83
CA GLY A 334 48.68 8.31 29.78
C GLY A 334 48.93 9.77 30.15
N GLU A 335 48.99 10.67 29.17
CA GLU A 335 49.18 12.11 29.42
C GLU A 335 48.03 12.72 30.24
N VAL A 336 46.79 12.39 29.88
CA VAL A 336 45.59 12.95 30.54
C VAL A 336 45.49 12.48 31.98
N GLU A 337 45.65 11.19 32.24
CA GLU A 337 45.58 10.63 33.60
C GLU A 337 46.78 11.08 34.45
N THR A 338 47.98 11.16 33.86
CA THR A 338 49.17 11.69 34.57
C THR A 338 48.96 13.13 34.99
N ARG A 339 48.45 13.99 34.08
CA ARG A 339 48.15 15.39 34.41
C ARG A 339 47.12 15.49 35.54
N LYS A 340 46.04 14.71 35.44
CA LYS A 340 44.97 14.69 36.44
C LYS A 340 45.48 14.23 37.82
N ALA A 341 46.28 13.16 37.86
CA ALA A 341 46.88 12.65 39.09
C ALA A 341 47.86 13.66 39.72
N LEU A 342 48.63 14.39 38.91
CA LEU A 342 49.54 15.44 39.40
C LEU A 342 48.78 16.64 39.97
N GLU A 343 47.65 17.04 39.37
CA GLU A 343 46.77 18.08 39.90
C GLU A 343 46.11 17.67 41.21
N GLU A 344 45.62 16.42 41.28
CA GLU A 344 45.07 15.84 42.51
C GLU A 344 46.12 15.79 43.62
N LEU A 345 47.36 15.38 43.30
CA LEU A 345 48.48 15.38 44.23
C LEU A 345 48.79 16.80 44.75
N ARG A 346 48.81 17.81 43.87
CA ARG A 346 49.02 19.21 44.29
C ARG A 346 47.93 19.69 45.24
N ASN A 347 46.68 19.38 44.94
CA ASN A 347 45.55 19.73 45.79
C ASN A 347 45.64 19.03 47.15
N TYR A 348 46.03 17.76 47.17
CA TYR A 348 46.27 17.03 48.40
C TYR A 348 47.38 17.66 49.24
N CYS A 349 48.51 18.03 48.63
CA CYS A 349 49.62 18.70 49.33
C CYS A 349 49.27 20.10 49.87
N ARG A 350 48.22 20.75 49.33
CA ARG A 350 47.69 22.03 49.85
C ARG A 350 46.63 21.84 50.94
N SER A 351 46.15 20.62 51.15
CA SER A 351 45.11 20.33 52.14
C SER A 351 45.67 20.38 53.57
N PRO A 352 44.84 20.73 54.57
CA PRO A 352 45.25 20.73 55.98
C PRO A 352 45.56 19.32 56.52
N ASP A 353 45.10 18.28 55.83
CA ASP A 353 45.31 16.87 56.19
C ASP A 353 46.70 16.35 55.77
N PHE A 354 47.46 17.13 55.01
CA PHE A 354 48.79 16.76 54.55
C PHE A 354 49.89 17.12 55.57
N SER A 355 50.67 16.12 55.98
CA SER A 355 51.80 16.31 56.89
C SER A 355 53.07 16.84 56.18
N ALA A 356 53.05 18.14 55.86
CA ALA A 356 54.11 18.81 55.10
C ALA A 356 55.53 18.61 55.66
N TRP A 357 55.71 18.72 56.98
CA TRP A 357 57.03 18.56 57.63
C TRP A 357 57.57 17.11 57.58
N THR A 358 56.67 16.12 57.61
CA THR A 358 57.05 14.71 57.48
C THR A 358 57.45 14.38 56.05
N ALA A 359 56.76 14.95 55.05
CA ALA A 359 57.13 14.78 53.64
C ALA A 359 58.46 15.48 53.33
N VAL A 360 58.64 16.73 53.77
CA VAL A 360 59.86 17.52 53.53
C VAL A 360 61.11 16.87 54.13
N SER A 361 60.99 16.16 55.26
CA SER A 361 62.14 15.45 55.86
C SER A 361 62.55 14.18 55.11
N ARG A 362 61.68 13.61 54.28
CA ARG A 362 61.93 12.37 53.52
C ARG A 362 62.33 12.60 52.07
N ILE A 363 61.99 13.76 51.51
CA ILE A 363 62.24 14.09 50.10
C ILE A 363 63.66 14.62 49.92
N GLN A 364 64.35 14.16 48.86
CA GLN A 364 65.74 14.55 48.56
C GLN A 364 65.90 16.06 48.28
N SER A 365 64.93 16.69 47.61
CA SER A 365 64.98 18.12 47.23
C SER A 365 63.71 18.89 47.66
N PRO A 366 63.67 19.39 48.92
CA PRO A 366 62.53 20.15 49.42
C PRO A 366 62.14 21.38 48.60
N LYS A 367 63.14 22.06 48.00
CA LYS A 367 62.91 23.26 47.16
C LYS A 367 62.10 22.93 45.91
N ARG A 368 62.47 21.86 45.21
CA ARG A 368 61.76 21.38 44.01
C ARG A 368 60.33 20.95 44.33
N PHE A 369 60.14 20.30 45.48
CA PHE A 369 58.81 19.93 45.96
C PHE A 369 57.93 21.17 46.22
N ALA A 370 58.48 22.21 46.88
CA ALA A 370 57.75 23.44 47.13
C ALA A 370 57.35 24.17 45.83
N GLU A 371 58.24 24.22 44.84
CA GLU A 371 57.96 24.79 43.52
C GLU A 371 56.87 24.00 42.77
N PHE A 372 56.91 22.66 42.84
CA PHE A 372 55.87 21.80 42.27
C PHE A 372 54.49 22.05 42.89
N VAL A 373 54.40 22.14 44.23
CA VAL A 373 53.16 22.48 44.94
C VAL A 373 52.69 23.90 44.59
N GLY A 374 53.63 24.81 44.32
CA GLY A 374 53.39 26.16 43.81
C GLY A 374 52.87 26.22 42.37
N GLY A 375 52.92 25.11 41.62
CA GLY A 375 52.39 25.00 40.26
C GLY A 375 53.45 24.83 39.17
N ALA A 376 54.74 24.82 39.52
CA ALA A 376 55.80 24.53 38.56
C ALA A 376 55.75 23.08 38.05
N SER A 377 56.33 22.83 36.88
CA SER A 377 56.41 21.47 36.30
C SER A 377 57.08 20.50 37.27
N HIS A 378 56.60 19.25 37.28
CA HIS A 378 57.22 18.18 38.07
C HIS A 378 58.58 17.74 37.48
N LEU A 379 58.81 18.03 36.20
CA LEU A 379 60.06 17.75 35.49
C LEU A 379 60.88 19.04 35.31
N THR A 380 62.18 18.92 35.51
CA THR A 380 63.15 19.98 35.20
C THR A 380 63.49 19.99 33.72
N ALA A 381 63.88 21.15 33.17
CA ALA A 381 64.25 21.27 31.76
C ALA A 381 65.40 20.33 31.35
N SER A 382 66.34 20.08 32.27
CA SER A 382 67.45 19.15 32.07
C SER A 382 67.00 17.68 32.04
N GLU A 383 66.00 17.29 32.83
CA GLU A 383 65.44 15.93 32.79
C GLU A 383 64.64 15.70 31.51
N VAL A 384 63.89 16.71 31.05
CA VAL A 384 63.18 16.65 29.77
C VAL A 384 64.17 16.53 28.63
N SER A 385 65.22 17.36 28.61
CA SER A 385 66.25 17.27 27.56
C SER A 385 67.01 15.95 27.59
N PHE A 386 67.29 15.41 28.78
CA PHE A 386 67.94 14.10 28.90
C PHE A 386 67.02 12.97 28.40
N HIS A 387 65.73 13.02 28.74
CA HIS A 387 64.75 12.07 28.23
C HIS A 387 64.56 12.17 26.70
N GLU A 388 64.54 13.37 26.13
CA GLU A 388 64.50 13.57 24.69
C GLU A 388 65.78 13.09 23.99
N GLN A 389 66.95 13.25 24.62
CA GLN A 389 68.21 12.72 24.09
C GLN A 389 68.27 11.18 24.15
N GLU A 390 67.67 10.57 25.17
CA GLU A 390 67.69 9.12 25.35
C GLU A 390 66.61 8.43 24.50
N TYR A 391 65.37 8.93 24.56
CA TYR A 391 64.17 8.28 24.01
C TYR A 391 63.49 9.07 22.88
N GLY A 392 64.03 10.23 22.48
CA GLY A 392 63.49 11.03 21.38
C GLY A 392 63.81 10.42 20.01
N LEU A 393 63.33 11.10 18.96
CA LEU A 393 63.58 10.68 17.58
C LEU A 393 65.08 10.81 17.24
N GLY A 394 65.79 9.69 17.14
CA GLY A 394 67.25 9.65 17.01
C GLY A 394 68.00 9.72 18.35
N GLY A 395 67.35 9.31 19.45
CA GLY A 395 67.97 9.20 20.76
C GLY A 395 68.85 7.97 20.92
N VAL A 396 69.75 8.01 21.90
CA VAL A 396 70.81 7.01 22.12
C VAL A 396 70.23 5.60 22.29
N PHE A 397 69.10 5.44 22.98
CA PHE A 397 68.48 4.13 23.20
C PHE A 397 67.90 3.52 21.91
N LEU A 398 67.28 4.33 21.06
CA LEU A 398 66.77 3.90 19.75
C LEU A 398 67.92 3.58 18.79
N GLU A 399 69.00 4.35 18.86
CA GLU A 399 70.21 4.13 18.09
C GLU A 399 70.90 2.82 18.52
N GLU A 400 71.01 2.55 19.82
CA GLU A 400 71.54 1.30 20.37
C GLU A 400 70.69 0.09 19.97
N GLN A 401 69.35 0.16 20.03
CA GLN A 401 68.49 -0.93 19.55
C GLN A 401 68.63 -1.21 18.06
N LEU A 402 68.78 -0.18 17.23
CA LEU A 402 68.98 -0.35 15.78
C LEU A 402 70.34 -0.98 15.46
N PHE A 403 71.41 -0.54 16.16
CA PHE A 403 72.74 -1.10 15.94
C PHE A 403 72.95 -2.48 16.58
N GLU A 404 72.26 -2.82 17.67
CA GLU A 404 72.23 -4.19 18.20
C GLU A 404 71.53 -5.16 17.21
N GLU A 405 70.43 -4.74 16.57
CA GLU A 405 69.78 -5.54 15.53
C GLU A 405 70.70 -5.73 14.29
N ASP A 406 71.41 -4.69 13.87
CA ASP A 406 72.34 -4.76 12.74
C ASP A 406 73.59 -5.62 13.05
N GLU A 407 74.15 -5.55 14.27
CA GLU A 407 75.29 -6.39 14.69
C GLU A 407 74.90 -7.88 14.82
N GLU A 408 73.67 -8.19 15.26
CA GLU A 408 73.16 -9.57 15.26
C GLU A 408 72.96 -10.12 13.84
N GLU A 409 72.46 -9.30 12.90
CA GLU A 409 72.32 -9.68 11.48
C GLU A 409 73.69 -9.90 10.81
N ASP A 410 74.67 -9.04 11.07
CA ASP A 410 76.04 -9.16 10.52
C ASP A 410 76.79 -10.38 11.10
N PHE A 411 76.59 -10.70 12.39
CA PHE A 411 77.16 -11.91 13.01
C PHE A 411 76.58 -13.19 12.40
N LEU A 412 75.26 -13.22 12.16
CA LEU A 412 74.57 -14.30 11.45
C LEU A 412 75.06 -14.43 9.99
N HIS A 413 75.33 -13.31 9.32
CA HIS A 413 75.86 -13.31 7.96
C HIS A 413 77.32 -13.76 7.87
N GLU A 414 78.17 -13.42 8.84
CA GLU A 414 79.56 -13.86 8.87
C GLU A 414 79.68 -15.33 9.29
N GLU A 415 78.85 -15.82 10.21
CA GLU A 415 78.82 -17.24 10.62
C GLU A 415 78.33 -18.15 9.47
N THR A 416 77.34 -17.70 8.69
CA THR A 416 76.92 -18.40 7.46
C THR A 416 77.97 -18.36 6.36
N ALA A 417 78.70 -17.25 6.18
CA ALA A 417 79.81 -17.18 5.22
C ALA A 417 81.02 -18.04 5.63
N ARG A 418 81.28 -18.17 6.93
CA ARG A 418 82.35 -19.01 7.50
C ARG A 418 82.00 -20.50 7.41
N ALA A 419 80.73 -20.87 7.58
CA ALA A 419 80.22 -22.22 7.33
C ALA A 419 80.23 -22.63 5.84
N ALA A 420 80.04 -21.68 4.92
CA ALA A 420 80.13 -21.92 3.48
C ALA A 420 81.59 -22.15 2.99
N ARG A 421 82.58 -21.62 3.72
CA ARG A 421 84.01 -21.91 3.49
C ARG A 421 84.40 -23.19 4.25
N GLY A 422 83.91 -24.33 3.78
CA GLY A 422 84.35 -25.65 4.25
C GLY A 422 85.87 -25.83 4.17
N PRO A 423 86.46 -26.82 4.89
CA PRO A 423 87.89 -26.93 5.12
C PRO A 423 88.66 -27.06 3.80
N THR A 424 89.64 -26.17 3.60
CA THR A 424 90.56 -26.17 2.46
C THR A 424 91.34 -27.49 2.44
N THR A 425 90.87 -28.44 1.65
CA THR A 425 91.60 -29.66 1.35
C THR A 425 92.62 -29.33 0.26
N LEU A 426 93.85 -29.07 0.70
CA LEU A 426 95.05 -29.08 -0.12
C LEU A 426 95.16 -30.44 -0.83
N LEU A 427 94.79 -30.50 -2.11
CA LEU A 427 95.24 -31.53 -3.04
C LEU A 427 96.57 -31.05 -3.63
N THR A 428 97.69 -31.45 -3.00
CA THR A 428 98.99 -31.49 -3.66
C THR A 428 99.07 -32.76 -4.50
N ALA A 429 99.30 -32.59 -5.80
CA ALA A 429 99.65 -33.64 -6.75
C ALA A 429 101.09 -34.11 -6.49
N ASP A 430 101.26 -35.41 -6.24
CA ASP A 430 102.22 -36.36 -6.83
C ASP A 430 102.48 -37.55 -5.90
#